data_AF-A0A916HT26-F1
#
_entry.id   AF-A0A916HT26-F1
#
_cell.length_a   1.000
_cell.length_b   1.000
_cell.length_c   1.000
_cell.angle_alpha   90.00
_cell.angle_beta   90.00
_cell.angle_gamma   90.00
#
_symmetry.space_group_name_H-M   'P 1'
#
loop_
_entity.id
_entity.type
_entity.pdbx_description
1 polymer ?
#
loop_
_entity_poly.entity_id
_entity_poly.type
_entity_poly.pdbx_seq_one_letter_code
_entity_poly.pdbx_strand_id
1 'polypeptide(L)' 'MSKKGDCYDNAAMESFFHSMKVEQVNDCRYQTREEAKADIFEHIEAYYNPIRRHSTLDYLSPRDFENRKAA' A
#
# COMPACT_ATOMS: atom_id res chain seq x y z
N MET A 1 -16.28 4.13 13.79
CA MET A 1 -17.43 4.60 13.00
C MET A 1 -17.21 4.11 11.57
N SER A 2 -17.75 2.95 11.22
CA SER A 2 -17.81 2.47 9.83
C SER A 2 -19.26 2.05 9.59
N LYS A 3 -19.91 2.65 8.60
CA LYS A 3 -21.31 2.38 8.21
C LYS A 3 -21.28 1.67 6.86
N LYS A 4 -22.20 0.73 6.64
CA LYS A 4 -22.37 0.06 5.34
C LYS A 4 -22.67 1.13 4.27
N GLY A 5 -21.77 1.28 3.29
CA GLY A 5 -21.85 2.30 2.24
C GLY A 5 -21.00 3.55 2.47
N ASP A 6 -20.10 3.54 3.46
CA ASP A 6 -19.10 4.60 3.63
C ASP A 6 -17.99 4.47 2.58
N CYS A 7 -17.93 5.43 1.65
CA CYS A 7 -16.95 5.43 0.56
C CYS A 7 -15.51 5.65 1.02
N TYR A 8 -15.29 6.10 2.27
CA TYR A 8 -13.95 6.29 2.82
C TYR A 8 -13.37 5.01 3.42
N ASP A 9 -14.21 4.02 3.74
CA ASP A 9 -13.77 2.73 4.32
C ASP A 9 -12.82 1.98 3.36
N ASN A 10 -13.09 2.08 2.05
CA ASN A 10 -12.27 1.47 1.00
C ASN A 10 -11.26 2.42 0.35
N ALA A 11 -11.37 3.75 0.57
CA ALA A 11 -10.56 4.75 -0.12
C ALA A 11 -9.05 4.55 0.08
N ALA A 12 -8.62 4.09 1.27
CA ALA A 12 -7.23 3.76 1.54
C ALA A 12 -6.73 2.58 0.69
N MET A 13 -7.53 1.52 0.59
CA MET A 13 -7.22 0.34 -0.23
C MET A 13 -7.27 0.67 -1.74
N GLU A 14 -8.22 1.48 -2.18
CA GLU A 14 -8.29 1.94 -3.57
C GLU A 14 -7.06 2.76 -3.97
N SER A 15 -6.62 3.67 -3.10
CA SER A 15 -5.41 4.48 -3.32
C SER A 15 -4.15 3.62 -3.37
N PHE A 16 -4.07 2.59 -2.52
CA PHE A 16 -2.99 1.61 -2.52
C PHE A 16 -2.92 0.84 -3.84
N PHE A 17 -4.03 0.20 -4.25
CA PHE A 17 -4.06 -0.58 -5.49
C PHE A 17 -3.85 0.26 -6.73
N HIS A 18 -4.31 1.52 -6.73
CA HIS A 18 -4.00 2.43 -7.83
C HIS A 18 -2.49 2.67 -7.91
N SER A 19 -1.86 3.01 -6.79
CA SER A 19 -0.42 3.29 -6.71
C SER A 19 0.42 2.09 -7.15
N MET A 20 0.14 0.91 -6.58
CA MET A 20 0.84 -0.33 -6.92
C MET A 20 0.74 -0.65 -8.42
N LYS A 21 -0.45 -0.47 -9.02
CA LYS A 21 -0.62 -0.75 -10.45
C LYS A 21 0.14 0.23 -11.34
N VAL A 22 0.20 1.51 -10.98
CA VAL A 22 0.92 2.53 -11.74
C VAL A 22 2.43 2.35 -11.62
N GLU A 23 2.91 2.12 -10.40
CA GLU A 23 4.35 2.11 -10.09
C GLU A 23 5.02 0.79 -10.46
N GLN A 24 4.30 -0.34 -10.46
CA GLN A 24 4.89 -1.68 -10.71
C GLN A 24 4.21 -2.45 -11.84
N VAL A 25 2.89 -2.65 -11.76
CA VAL A 25 2.20 -3.61 -12.66
C VAL A 25 2.11 -3.11 -14.10
N ASN A 26 2.01 -1.79 -14.33
CA ASN A 26 1.83 -1.26 -15.67
C ASN A 26 3.10 -1.35 -16.54
N ASP A 27 4.29 -1.37 -15.93
CA ASP A 27 5.57 -1.44 -16.65
C ASP A 27 6.17 -2.86 -16.64
N CYS A 28 5.75 -3.73 -15.71
CA CYS A 28 6.25 -5.09 -15.59
C CYS A 28 5.37 -6.12 -16.32
N ARG A 29 5.99 -6.93 -17.19
CA ARG A 29 5.38 -8.13 -17.77
C ARG A 29 5.83 -9.38 -17.02
N TYR A 30 4.99 -9.85 -16.10
CA TYR A 30 5.28 -11.08 -15.36
C TYR A 30 5.09 -12.32 -16.22
N GLN A 31 6.06 -13.24 -16.18
CA GLN A 31 5.99 -14.51 -16.91
C GLN A 31 5.17 -15.55 -16.16
N THR A 32 5.15 -15.47 -14.83
CA THR A 32 4.42 -16.40 -13.96
C THR A 32 3.66 -15.66 -12.87
N ARG A 33 2.63 -16.33 -12.31
CA ARG A 33 1.89 -15.79 -11.16
C ARG A 33 2.74 -15.74 -9.89
N GLU A 34 3.74 -16.61 -9.77
CA GLU A 34 4.62 -16.66 -8.60
C GLU A 34 5.57 -15.47 -8.58
N GLU A 35 6.11 -15.10 -9.74
CA GLU A 35 6.94 -13.90 -9.92
C GLU A 35 6.15 -12.63 -9.55
N ALA A 36 4.93 -12.49 -10.07
CA ALA A 36 4.07 -11.36 -9.71
C ALA A 36 3.78 -11.29 -8.20
N LYS A 37 3.58 -12.43 -7.54
CA LYS A 37 3.35 -12.48 -6.10
C LYS A 37 4.58 -12.07 -5.30
N ALA A 38 5.76 -12.52 -5.71
CA ALA A 38 7.02 -12.18 -5.05
C ALA A 38 7.31 -10.67 -5.17
N ASP A 39 7.14 -10.12 -6.38
CA ASP A 39 7.29 -8.68 -6.64
C ASP A 39 6.31 -7.84 -5.82
N ILE A 40 5.02 -8.21 -5.80
CA ILE A 40 4.01 -7.53 -4.96
C ILE A 40 4.37 -7.63 -3.47
N PHE A 41 4.85 -8.79 -3.01
CA PHE A 41 5.25 -8.95 -1.61
C PHE A 41 6.43 -8.05 -1.25
N GLU A 42 7.46 -8.02 -2.10
CA GLU A 42 8.62 -7.15 -1.95
C GLU A 42 8.19 -5.68 -1.95
N HIS A 43 7.30 -5.28 -2.85
CA HIS A 43 6.74 -3.94 -2.87
C HIS A 43 6.13 -3.54 -1.53
N ILE A 44 5.32 -4.43 -0.95
CA ILE A 44 4.59 -4.15 0.29
C ILE A 44 5.56 -4.06 1.47
N GLU A 45 6.43 -5.06 1.62
CA GLU A 45 7.26 -5.21 2.81
C GLU A 45 8.56 -4.40 2.78
N ALA A 46 9.17 -4.24 1.61
CA ALA A 46 10.45 -3.55 1.46
C ALA A 46 10.27 -2.05 1.20
N TYR A 47 9.17 -1.63 0.57
CA TYR A 47 8.95 -0.24 0.18
C TYR A 47 7.71 0.41 0.81
N TYR A 48 6.52 -0.14 0.57
CA TYR A 48 5.27 0.51 0.95
C TYR A 48 5.15 0.70 2.46
N ASN A 49 5.23 -0.37 3.24
CA ASN A 49 5.07 -0.33 4.70
C ASN A 49 6.21 0.44 5.40
N PRO A 50 7.50 0.22 5.08
CA PRO A 50 8.59 0.86 5.84
C PRO A 50 9.06 2.22 5.30
N ILE A 51 8.91 2.52 4.01
CA ILE A 51 9.58 3.67 3.37
C ILE A 51 8.56 4.70 2.84
N ARG A 52 7.47 4.24 2.21
CA ARG A 52 6.56 5.13 1.49
C ARG A 52 5.82 6.06 2.44
N ARG A 53 5.99 7.36 2.25
CA ARG A 53 5.35 8.38 3.10
C ARG A 53 3.96 8.71 2.60
N HIS A 54 3.01 8.83 3.52
CA HIS A 54 1.64 9.22 3.21
C HIS A 54 1.32 10.60 3.79
N SER A 55 0.86 11.53 2.95
CA SER A 55 0.47 12.87 3.41
C SER A 55 -0.67 12.83 4.43
N THR A 56 -1.53 11.81 4.37
CA THR A 56 -2.61 11.56 5.34
C THR A 56 -2.10 11.05 6.69
N LEU A 57 -0.86 10.57 6.76
CA LEU A 57 -0.20 10.07 7.96
C LEU A 57 0.88 11.04 8.47
N ASP A 58 0.73 12.35 8.22
CA ASP A 58 1.73 13.37 8.57
C ASP A 58 3.10 13.10 7.93
N TYR A 59 3.09 12.59 6.69
CA TYR A 59 4.29 12.19 5.94
C TYR A 59 5.10 11.07 6.61
N LEU A 60 4.46 10.22 7.40
CA LEU A 60 5.06 9.00 7.94
C LEU A 60 4.82 7.81 7.03
N SER A 61 5.69 6.80 7.17
CA SER A 61 5.41 5.48 6.62
C SER A 61 4.28 4.80 7.42
N PRO A 62 3.53 3.87 6.81
CA PRO A 62 2.52 3.09 7.52
C PRO A 62 3.10 2.45 8.79
N ARG A 63 4.29 1.86 8.69
CA ARG A 63 4.96 1.20 9.82
C ARG A 63 5.35 2.19 10.91
N ASP A 64 5.89 3.35 10.55
CA ASP A 64 6.24 4.39 11.54
C ASP A 64 5.00 4.97 12.22
N PHE A 65 3.91 5.15 11.48
CA PHE A 65 2.65 5.61 12.02
C PHE A 65 2.09 4.62 13.04
N GLU A 66 2.06 3.32 12.72
CA GLU A 66 1.62 2.28 13.65
C GLU A 66 2.51 2.19 14.89
N ASN A 67 3.83 2.24 14.72
CA ASN A 67 4.78 2.24 15.83
C ASN A 67 4.57 3.43 16.78
N ARG A 68 4.30 4.63 16.26
CA ARG A 68 4.02 5.82 17.08
C ARG A 68 2.67 5.75 17.79
N LYS A 69 1.69 5.05 17.23
CA LYS A 69 0.38 4.85 17.84
C LYS A 69 0.40 3.76 18.92
N ALA A 70 1.32 2.81 18.82
CA ALA A 70 1.50 1.71 19.78
C ALA A 70 2.35 2.08 21.01
N ALA A 71 3.00 3.26 20.99
CA ALA A 71 3.77 3.83 22.10
C ALA A 71 2.89 4.73 22.98
#